data_AF-A0A2A2JJV1-F1
#
_entry.id   AF-A0A2A2JJV1-F1
#
_cell.length_a   1.000
_cell.length_b   1.000
_cell.length_c   1.000
_cell.angle_alpha   90.00
_cell.angle_beta   90.00
_cell.angle_gamma   90.00
#
_symmetry.space_group_name_H-M   'P 1'
#
loop_
_entity.id
_entity.type
_entity.pdbx_description
1 polymer ?
#
loop_
_entity_poly.entity_id
_entity_poly.type
_entity_poly.pdbx_seq_one_letter_code
_entity_poly.pdbx_strand_id
1 'polypeptide(L)'
;MKLLGEATYNQRDSWRWYLFRAVLWKRSFADTIFPVLIHEFVALIGIVIGLNIYKIGPTSRANYVSAFLTATFVISMSILLLRFSLILLFYYRGFLFEEIGKPISLPTKIFLMICEAIKSRARSFSYQKLLPWQPVPNLSTTIKKYLETVRPILDDEKYSEIELQAKEFEHGAGQTLQWKLWMKWMISSNYVSDLWKKVVYLRERDSLIVSNVGCGDLIYSQATTNQAARAACVTLLKMNYIRDVFVKDCLKPVMMGAPLCNSQLVDFNRTLRVPQKDCDVTIKLPQTYHIAVYHKGCWYKIVVHNGKRLIRPAELERALQLIIDADNRPDSGERLLSSLTAGPRELWAKIRNEKLADGLNKESLWAIESSLEIVFLDDQETGYDPNDPSAFAKEVALALHGDGYQMWCDKPSVYMFTKNGRFLSQAEHSVADAMVLVQIREYIKYHEAYLKPYDQDGHCVGEIEFLPKPERLHWELDSETKTAIDHAYRIAKSVGDNLENTILVWEDYGKDFIKKSRVSPDAYCQMAIQLTYFKDQGKFDLTYEPAVLRLYKDGRTETVRSCSTKSCDFVRAMMDQKSDVSFDDEAERSLILN
;
A
#
# COMPACT_ATOMS: atom_id res chain seq x y z
N MET A 1 -23.83 27.50 -28.11
CA MET A 1 -22.81 28.56 -28.27
C MET A 1 -22.98 29.53 -27.10
N LYS A 2 -21.88 29.85 -26.40
CA LYS A 2 -21.79 30.51 -25.08
C LYS A 2 -22.34 29.71 -23.89
N LEU A 3 -21.46 28.92 -23.28
CA LEU A 3 -21.40 28.56 -21.84
C LEU A 3 -20.18 27.63 -21.67
N LEU A 4 -18.99 28.23 -21.69
CA LEU A 4 -17.73 27.61 -21.27
C LEU A 4 -17.07 28.62 -20.35
N GLY A 5 -17.34 28.46 -19.06
CA GLY A 5 -16.58 29.09 -18.00
C GLY A 5 -15.28 28.31 -17.80
N GLU A 6 -14.24 29.06 -17.54
CA GLU A 6 -12.83 28.67 -17.49
C GLU A 6 -12.56 27.67 -16.36
N ALA A 7 -12.24 26.44 -16.73
CA ALA A 7 -11.44 25.52 -15.93
C ALA A 7 -10.41 24.91 -16.89
N THR A 8 -9.22 25.49 -16.92
CA THR A 8 -8.11 25.14 -17.81
C THR A 8 -7.50 23.79 -17.42
N TYR A 9 -8.21 22.71 -17.70
CA TYR A 9 -7.62 21.52 -18.30
C TYR A 9 -8.07 21.56 -19.75
N ASN A 10 -7.15 21.85 -20.67
CA ASN A 10 -7.44 22.02 -22.08
C ASN A 10 -7.88 20.67 -22.69
N GLN A 11 -9.13 20.27 -22.45
CA GLN A 11 -9.79 19.07 -23.00
C GLN A 11 -10.10 19.23 -24.50
N ARG A 12 -9.81 20.38 -25.10
CA ARG A 12 -10.17 20.70 -26.48
C ARG A 12 -9.15 20.30 -27.54
N ASP A 13 -8.03 19.69 -27.13
CA ASP A 13 -7.14 18.90 -27.99
C ASP A 13 -7.28 17.38 -27.76
N SER A 14 -8.46 16.92 -27.35
CA SER A 14 -8.81 15.51 -27.19
C SER A 14 -9.16 14.78 -28.50
N TRP A 15 -8.97 15.39 -29.66
CA TRP A 15 -9.53 14.93 -30.94
C TRP A 15 -9.12 13.50 -31.35
N ARG A 16 -8.09 12.92 -30.70
CA ARG A 16 -7.61 11.55 -30.88
C ARG A 16 -7.73 10.63 -29.67
N TRP A 17 -8.14 11.13 -28.49
CA TRP A 17 -8.36 10.30 -27.27
C TRP A 17 -9.31 9.12 -27.55
N TYR A 18 -10.17 9.30 -28.55
CA TYR A 18 -11.39 8.55 -28.80
C TYR A 18 -11.44 7.89 -30.18
N LEU A 19 -10.31 7.65 -30.85
CA LEU A 19 -10.18 6.48 -31.76
C LEU A 19 -9.90 5.20 -30.95
N PHE A 20 -10.57 5.09 -29.80
CA PHE A 20 -11.46 3.96 -29.52
C PHE A 20 -10.89 2.58 -29.87
N ARG A 21 -9.74 2.21 -29.30
CA ARG A 21 -9.41 0.80 -29.02
C ARG A 21 -9.71 -0.18 -30.19
N ALA A 22 -9.38 0.15 -31.44
CA ALA A 22 -9.27 -0.88 -32.50
C ALA A 22 -8.25 -1.99 -32.13
N VAL A 23 -7.47 -1.77 -31.05
CA VAL A 23 -6.45 -2.64 -30.46
C VAL A 23 -6.90 -3.29 -29.13
N LEU A 24 -8.16 -3.14 -28.69
CA LEU A 24 -8.70 -3.88 -27.52
C LEU A 24 -8.59 -5.43 -27.64
N TRP A 25 -8.18 -5.92 -28.80
CA TRP A 25 -8.28 -7.29 -29.24
C TRP A 25 -7.11 -8.22 -28.88
N LYS A 26 -5.98 -7.75 -28.33
CA LYS A 26 -4.76 -8.59 -28.32
C LYS A 26 -4.41 -9.35 -27.02
N ARG A 27 -5.02 -9.03 -25.88
CA ARG A 27 -4.92 -9.86 -24.65
C ARG A 27 -6.26 -10.13 -23.95
N SER A 28 -7.30 -9.41 -24.34
CA SER A 28 -8.66 -9.54 -23.84
C SER A 28 -9.44 -10.71 -24.48
N PHE A 29 -9.01 -11.28 -25.61
CA PHE A 29 -9.83 -12.34 -26.21
C PHE A 29 -9.87 -13.62 -25.34
N ALA A 30 -8.77 -14.03 -24.74
CA ALA A 30 -8.76 -15.18 -23.82
C ALA A 30 -9.27 -14.83 -22.41
N ASP A 31 -8.81 -13.71 -21.85
CA ASP A 31 -9.15 -13.29 -20.47
C ASP A 31 -10.55 -12.67 -20.31
N THR A 32 -11.17 -12.22 -21.41
CA THR A 32 -12.43 -11.47 -21.36
C THR A 32 -13.61 -12.27 -21.89
N ILE A 33 -13.38 -13.32 -22.68
CA ILE A 33 -14.43 -14.27 -23.08
C ILE A 33 -14.76 -15.23 -21.93
N PHE A 34 -13.81 -15.63 -21.08
CA PHE A 34 -14.07 -16.54 -19.96
C PHE A 34 -13.50 -16.08 -18.62
N PRO A 35 -14.33 -15.41 -17.81
CA PRO A 35 -14.27 -15.59 -16.36
C PRO A 35 -15.67 -15.55 -15.72
N VAL A 36 -16.72 -15.90 -16.46
CA VAL A 36 -17.89 -16.46 -15.80
C VAL A 36 -17.46 -17.86 -15.35
N LEU A 37 -17.72 -18.22 -14.11
CA LEU A 37 -17.46 -19.59 -13.66
C LEU A 37 -18.11 -20.53 -14.68
N ILE A 38 -17.34 -21.49 -15.22
CA ILE A 38 -17.79 -22.32 -16.36
C ILE A 38 -19.18 -22.90 -16.11
N HIS A 39 -19.51 -23.24 -14.86
CA HIS A 39 -20.83 -23.72 -14.47
C HIS A 39 -21.96 -22.69 -14.58
N GLU A 40 -21.74 -21.41 -14.25
CA GLU A 40 -22.74 -20.34 -14.44
C GLU A 40 -22.96 -20.05 -15.92
N PHE A 41 -21.90 -20.08 -16.73
CA PHE A 41 -21.97 -19.90 -18.18
C PHE A 41 -22.75 -21.05 -18.83
N VAL A 42 -22.44 -22.29 -18.42
CA VAL A 42 -23.15 -23.50 -18.88
C VAL A 42 -24.61 -23.49 -18.41
N ALA A 43 -24.91 -23.06 -17.18
CA ALA A 43 -26.28 -22.93 -16.68
C ALA A 43 -27.09 -21.88 -17.47
N LEU A 44 -26.48 -20.72 -17.77
CA LEU A 44 -27.12 -19.66 -18.55
C LEU A 44 -27.40 -20.12 -19.99
N ILE A 45 -26.43 -20.82 -20.61
CA ILE A 45 -26.60 -21.47 -21.91
C ILE A 45 -27.73 -22.50 -21.83
N GLY A 46 -27.77 -23.33 -20.79
CA GLY A 46 -28.82 -24.33 -20.56
C GLY A 46 -30.22 -23.72 -20.45
N ILE A 47 -30.36 -22.58 -19.76
CA ILE A 47 -31.63 -21.83 -19.65
C ILE A 47 -32.07 -21.30 -21.02
N VAL A 48 -31.17 -20.67 -21.78
CA VAL A 48 -31.50 -20.12 -23.10
C VAL A 48 -31.81 -21.23 -24.11
N ILE A 49 -31.10 -22.37 -24.03
CA ILE A 49 -31.40 -23.57 -24.81
C ILE A 49 -32.76 -24.14 -24.41
N GLY A 50 -33.06 -24.27 -23.11
CA GLY A 50 -34.36 -24.72 -22.63
C GLY A 50 -35.52 -23.85 -23.10
N LEU A 51 -35.34 -22.52 -23.08
CA LEU A 51 -36.32 -21.56 -23.60
C LEU A 51 -36.49 -21.65 -25.12
N ASN A 52 -35.42 -21.93 -25.87
CA ASN A 52 -35.47 -22.12 -27.32
C ASN A 52 -36.09 -23.47 -27.70
N ILE A 53 -35.77 -24.56 -26.99
CA ILE A 53 -36.37 -25.90 -27.21
C ILE A 53 -37.86 -25.86 -26.89
N TYR A 54 -38.26 -25.20 -25.80
CA TYR A 54 -39.67 -25.03 -25.43
C TYR A 54 -40.48 -24.33 -26.53
N LYS A 55 -39.87 -23.42 -27.28
CA LYS A 55 -40.52 -22.71 -28.40
C LYS A 55 -40.52 -23.49 -29.73
N ILE A 56 -39.58 -24.41 -29.95
CA ILE A 56 -39.35 -25.02 -31.27
C ILE A 56 -39.87 -26.47 -31.36
N GLY A 57 -40.17 -27.12 -30.22
CA GLY A 57 -40.63 -28.52 -30.19
C GLY A 57 -39.52 -29.54 -30.51
N PRO A 58 -39.71 -30.84 -30.24
CA PRO A 58 -38.63 -31.83 -30.29
C PRO A 58 -38.33 -32.23 -31.74
N THR A 59 -37.36 -31.58 -32.40
CA THR A 59 -36.86 -32.04 -33.72
C THR A 59 -35.35 -31.78 -33.93
N SER A 60 -34.68 -32.80 -34.49
CA SER A 60 -33.30 -32.90 -35.01
C SER A 60 -32.11 -32.37 -34.18
N ARG A 61 -31.00 -33.12 -34.15
CA ARG A 61 -29.74 -32.71 -33.49
C ARG A 61 -29.22 -31.34 -33.95
N ALA A 62 -29.51 -30.94 -35.20
CA ALA A 62 -29.08 -29.66 -35.77
C ALA A 62 -29.72 -28.45 -35.06
N ASN A 63 -30.97 -28.56 -34.60
CA ASN A 63 -31.66 -27.47 -33.89
C ASN A 63 -31.09 -27.25 -32.49
N TYR A 64 -30.70 -28.33 -31.80
CA TYR A 64 -30.01 -28.24 -30.50
C TYR A 64 -28.64 -27.56 -30.62
N VAL A 65 -27.87 -27.91 -31.66
CA VAL A 65 -26.57 -27.28 -31.93
C VAL A 65 -26.75 -25.80 -32.28
N SER A 66 -27.71 -25.46 -33.14
CA SER A 66 -28.02 -24.08 -33.49
C SER A 66 -28.43 -23.26 -32.26
N ALA A 67 -29.37 -23.78 -31.45
CA ALA A 67 -29.81 -23.13 -30.22
C ALA A 67 -28.66 -22.94 -29.22
N PHE A 68 -27.76 -23.92 -29.09
CA PHE A 68 -26.56 -23.81 -28.25
C PHE A 68 -25.61 -22.72 -28.75
N LEU A 69 -25.33 -22.67 -30.06
CA LEU A 69 -24.43 -21.67 -30.64
C LEU A 69 -25.01 -20.26 -30.53
N THR A 70 -26.30 -20.07 -30.80
CA THR A 70 -26.99 -18.78 -30.65
C THR A 70 -27.01 -18.35 -29.19
N ALA A 71 -27.35 -19.25 -28.25
CA ALA A 71 -27.31 -18.97 -26.82
C ALA A 71 -25.92 -18.52 -26.36
N THR A 72 -24.89 -19.30 -26.72
CA THR A 72 -23.50 -19.00 -26.40
C THR A 72 -23.08 -17.63 -26.95
N PHE A 73 -23.44 -17.32 -28.21
CA PHE A 73 -23.13 -16.04 -28.84
C PHE A 73 -23.83 -14.87 -28.13
N VAL A 74 -25.14 -14.97 -27.89
CA VAL A 74 -25.92 -13.89 -27.23
C VAL A 74 -25.40 -13.63 -25.83
N ILE A 75 -25.13 -14.67 -25.05
CA ILE A 75 -24.62 -14.55 -23.69
C ILE A 75 -23.21 -13.93 -23.70
N SER A 76 -22.33 -14.41 -24.57
CA SER A 76 -20.98 -13.87 -24.70
C SER A 76 -20.99 -12.40 -25.10
N MET A 77 -21.81 -12.03 -26.09
CA MET A 77 -21.97 -10.63 -26.51
C MET A 77 -22.55 -9.75 -25.39
N SER A 78 -23.53 -10.26 -24.63
CA SER A 78 -24.11 -9.53 -23.49
C SER A 78 -23.08 -9.28 -22.39
N ILE A 79 -22.25 -10.28 -22.06
CA ILE A 79 -21.15 -10.16 -21.10
C ILE A 79 -20.11 -9.15 -21.59
N LEU A 80 -19.74 -9.20 -22.87
CA LEU A 80 -18.78 -8.26 -23.47
C LEU A 80 -19.32 -6.82 -23.44
N LEU A 81 -20.59 -6.62 -23.79
CA LEU A 81 -21.25 -5.31 -23.73
C LEU A 81 -21.32 -4.78 -22.30
N LEU A 82 -21.67 -5.62 -21.32
CA LEU A 82 -21.69 -5.23 -19.91
C LEU A 82 -20.29 -4.83 -19.43
N ARG A 83 -19.26 -5.64 -19.73
CA ARG A 83 -17.88 -5.34 -19.36
C ARG A 83 -17.39 -4.06 -20.00
N PHE A 84 -17.68 -3.87 -21.28
CA PHE A 84 -17.33 -2.66 -21.99
C PHE A 84 -17.99 -1.43 -21.35
N SER A 85 -19.26 -1.54 -20.99
CA SER A 85 -20.01 -0.48 -20.30
C SER A 85 -19.42 -0.17 -18.92
N LEU A 86 -19.03 -1.19 -18.14
CA LEU A 86 -18.36 -1.03 -16.86
C LEU A 86 -16.98 -0.38 -16.99
N ILE A 87 -16.21 -0.75 -18.02
CA ILE A 87 -14.93 -0.10 -18.30
C ILE A 87 -15.16 1.38 -18.58
N LEU A 88 -16.08 1.73 -19.49
CA LEU A 88 -16.41 3.13 -19.78
C LEU A 88 -16.85 3.89 -18.54
N LEU A 89 -17.68 3.26 -17.70
CA LEU A 89 -18.10 3.81 -16.42
C LEU A 89 -16.89 4.13 -15.53
N PHE A 90 -15.96 3.19 -15.34
CA PHE A 90 -14.79 3.42 -14.48
C PHE A 90 -13.78 4.41 -15.04
N TYR A 91 -13.81 4.70 -16.34
CA TYR A 91 -13.05 5.81 -16.94
C TYR A 91 -13.63 7.20 -16.62
N TYR A 92 -14.85 7.29 -16.09
CA TYR A 92 -15.40 8.55 -15.64
C TYR A 92 -14.60 9.10 -14.44
N ARG A 93 -14.06 10.30 -14.59
CA ARG A 93 -13.29 11.01 -13.55
C ARG A 93 -13.92 12.34 -13.12
N GLY A 94 -15.07 12.70 -13.68
CA GLY A 94 -15.73 13.98 -13.37
C GLY A 94 -16.02 14.15 -11.87
N PHE A 95 -16.29 13.04 -11.17
CA PHE A 95 -16.53 13.05 -9.73
C PHE A 95 -15.34 13.56 -8.88
N LEU A 96 -14.11 13.51 -9.39
CA LEU A 96 -12.92 14.02 -8.70
C LEU A 96 -12.80 15.55 -8.77
N PHE A 97 -13.51 16.18 -9.71
CA PHE A 97 -13.46 17.62 -9.98
C PHE A 97 -14.72 18.35 -9.53
N GLU A 98 -15.59 17.69 -8.76
CA GLU A 98 -16.73 18.34 -8.13
C GLU A 98 -16.22 19.35 -7.10
N GLU A 99 -16.74 20.58 -7.16
CA GLU A 99 -16.32 21.64 -6.25
C GLU A 99 -16.82 21.38 -4.81
N ILE A 100 -15.92 21.57 -3.85
CA ILE A 100 -16.25 21.42 -2.43
C ILE A 100 -17.30 22.47 -2.03
N GLY A 101 -18.39 22.01 -1.41
CA GLY A 101 -19.47 22.87 -0.92
C GLY A 101 -20.54 23.20 -1.95
N LYS A 102 -20.38 22.82 -3.23
CA LYS A 102 -21.45 22.93 -4.24
C LYS A 102 -22.24 21.62 -4.37
N PRO A 103 -23.50 21.66 -4.84
CA PRO A 103 -24.26 20.45 -5.13
C PRO A 103 -23.58 19.62 -6.22
N ILE A 104 -23.45 18.31 -5.97
CA ILE A 104 -22.87 17.36 -6.92
C ILE A 104 -23.66 17.35 -8.23
N SER A 105 -22.94 17.35 -9.36
CA SER A 105 -23.52 17.27 -10.70
C SER A 105 -24.38 16.01 -10.92
N LEU A 106 -25.39 16.10 -11.79
CA LEU A 106 -26.24 14.94 -12.13
C LEU A 106 -25.44 13.74 -12.69
N PRO A 107 -24.45 13.92 -13.60
CA PRO A 107 -23.59 12.82 -14.06
C PRO A 107 -22.86 12.12 -12.91
N THR A 108 -22.28 12.86 -11.97
CA THR A 108 -21.60 12.27 -10.82
C THR A 108 -22.57 11.56 -9.89
N LYS A 109 -23.76 12.11 -9.64
CA LYS A 109 -24.80 11.42 -8.85
C LYS A 109 -25.16 10.07 -9.47
N ILE A 110 -25.43 10.03 -10.77
CA ILE A 110 -25.73 8.79 -11.50
C ILE A 110 -24.56 7.81 -11.40
N PHE A 111 -23.34 8.27 -11.65
CA PHE A 111 -22.13 7.46 -11.53
C PHE A 111 -21.97 6.82 -10.14
N LEU A 112 -22.11 7.60 -9.08
CA LEU A 112 -21.98 7.11 -7.70
C LEU A 112 -23.09 6.11 -7.34
N MET A 113 -24.33 6.36 -7.77
CA MET A 113 -25.44 5.42 -7.58
C MET A 113 -25.17 4.07 -8.25
N ILE A 114 -24.67 4.09 -9.49
CA ILE A 114 -24.31 2.86 -10.21
C ILE A 114 -23.15 2.15 -9.50
N CYS A 115 -22.12 2.87 -9.05
CA CYS A 115 -20.97 2.29 -8.35
C CYS A 115 -21.37 1.63 -7.02
N GLU A 116 -22.29 2.23 -6.25
CA GLU A 116 -22.76 1.62 -4.99
C GLU A 116 -23.61 0.37 -5.25
N ALA A 117 -24.47 0.39 -6.29
CA ALA A 117 -25.24 -0.80 -6.70
C ALA A 117 -24.32 -1.97 -7.08
N ILE A 118 -23.26 -1.67 -7.84
CA ILE A 118 -22.21 -2.61 -8.27
C ILE A 118 -21.46 -3.19 -7.05
N LYS A 119 -21.00 -2.33 -6.14
CA LYS A 119 -20.28 -2.71 -4.91
C LYS A 119 -21.08 -3.70 -4.04
N SER A 120 -22.40 -3.54 -3.95
CA SER A 120 -23.24 -4.39 -3.10
C SER A 120 -23.19 -5.89 -3.46
N ARG A 121 -22.91 -6.21 -4.73
CA ARG A 121 -22.86 -7.57 -5.27
C ARG A 121 -21.44 -8.06 -5.57
N ALA A 122 -20.44 -7.25 -5.24
CA ALA A 122 -19.05 -7.49 -5.61
C ALA A 122 -18.20 -8.00 -4.45
N ARG A 123 -17.09 -8.63 -4.82
CA ARG A 123 -16.00 -9.03 -3.93
C ARG A 123 -14.72 -8.27 -4.26
N SER A 124 -13.70 -8.46 -3.43
CA SER A 124 -12.47 -7.66 -3.41
C SER A 124 -11.79 -7.54 -4.77
N PHE A 125 -11.81 -8.60 -5.58
CA PHE A 125 -11.14 -8.63 -6.90
C PHE A 125 -12.10 -8.60 -8.10
N SER A 126 -13.41 -8.50 -7.90
CA SER A 126 -14.41 -8.63 -8.97
C SER A 126 -14.18 -7.67 -10.15
N TYR A 127 -13.69 -6.46 -9.89
CA TYR A 127 -13.47 -5.43 -10.91
C TYR A 127 -12.01 -5.22 -11.30
N GLN A 128 -11.07 -6.00 -10.75
CA GLN A 128 -9.63 -5.81 -10.96
C GLN A 128 -9.24 -5.84 -12.46
N LYS A 129 -9.89 -6.70 -13.26
CA LYS A 129 -9.66 -6.79 -14.71
C LYS A 129 -10.32 -5.66 -15.51
N LEU A 130 -11.28 -4.94 -14.92
CA LEU A 130 -12.05 -3.87 -15.57
C LEU A 130 -11.52 -2.45 -15.26
N LEU A 131 -10.54 -2.33 -14.36
CA LEU A 131 -9.99 -1.04 -13.97
C LEU A 131 -9.32 -0.32 -15.15
N PRO A 132 -9.45 1.02 -15.24
CA PRO A 132 -8.80 1.83 -16.26
C PRO A 132 -7.28 1.68 -16.26
N TRP A 133 -6.66 1.78 -17.42
CA TRP A 133 -5.20 1.85 -17.51
C TRP A 133 -4.74 3.28 -17.25
N GLN A 134 -3.62 3.43 -16.55
CA GLN A 134 -3.03 4.74 -16.26
C GLN A 134 -2.60 5.42 -17.57
N PRO A 135 -3.08 6.65 -17.86
CA PRO A 135 -2.71 7.35 -19.08
C PRO A 135 -1.27 7.86 -19.02
N VAL A 136 -0.63 7.94 -20.19
CA VAL A 136 0.65 8.66 -20.35
C VAL A 136 0.34 10.14 -20.53
N PRO A 137 0.86 11.05 -19.69
CA PRO A 137 0.63 12.48 -19.83
C PRO A 137 1.31 13.03 -21.10
N ASN A 138 0.78 14.13 -21.62
CA ASN A 138 1.37 14.83 -22.76
C ASN A 138 2.71 15.47 -22.35
N LEU A 139 3.74 15.31 -23.19
CA LEU A 139 5.10 15.80 -22.91
C LEU A 139 5.15 17.30 -22.62
N SER A 140 4.55 18.13 -23.48
CA SER A 140 4.51 19.59 -23.33
C SER A 140 3.83 20.01 -22.03
N THR A 141 2.74 19.34 -21.66
CA THR A 141 2.05 19.58 -20.38
C THR A 141 2.91 19.19 -19.19
N THR A 142 3.61 18.05 -19.26
CA THR A 142 4.53 17.60 -18.21
C THR A 142 5.69 18.58 -18.02
N ILE A 143 6.28 19.06 -19.12
CA ILE A 143 7.38 20.04 -19.10
C ILE A 143 6.90 21.37 -18.53
N LYS A 144 5.73 21.85 -18.96
CA LYS A 144 5.13 23.06 -18.40
C LYS A 144 4.96 22.98 -16.88
N LYS A 145 4.38 21.88 -16.39
CA LYS A 145 4.18 21.65 -14.95
C LYS A 145 5.50 21.53 -14.18
N TYR A 146 6.51 20.90 -14.79
CA TYR A 146 7.86 20.85 -14.22
C TYR A 146 8.43 22.25 -14.02
N LEU A 147 8.38 23.10 -15.05
CA LEU A 147 8.84 24.48 -14.99
C LEU A 147 8.05 25.29 -13.95
N GLU A 148 6.73 25.16 -13.91
CA GLU A 148 5.87 25.77 -12.89
C GLU A 148 6.28 25.37 -11.46
N THR A 149 6.76 24.14 -11.26
CA THR A 149 7.18 23.66 -9.93
C THR A 149 8.52 24.25 -9.50
N VAL A 150 9.51 24.28 -10.41
CA VAL A 150 10.86 24.74 -10.04
C VAL A 150 10.95 26.26 -9.95
N ARG A 151 10.00 26.98 -10.58
CA ARG A 151 9.99 28.44 -10.64
C ARG A 151 10.12 29.14 -9.27
N PRO A 152 9.34 28.81 -8.23
CA PRO A 152 9.45 29.49 -6.94
C PRO A 152 10.75 29.20 -6.16
N ILE A 153 11.53 28.20 -6.59
CA ILE A 153 12.72 27.71 -5.89
C ILE A 153 14.02 28.22 -6.54
N LEU A 154 13.97 28.47 -7.86
CA LEU A 154 15.12 28.91 -8.64
C LEU A 154 15.15 30.44 -8.81
N ASP A 155 16.37 30.99 -8.84
CA ASP A 155 16.62 32.35 -9.32
C ASP A 155 16.40 32.47 -10.85
N ASP A 156 16.37 33.71 -11.36
CA ASP A 156 16.05 34.00 -12.76
C ASP A 156 17.07 33.43 -13.74
N GLU A 157 18.34 33.42 -13.36
CA GLU A 157 19.44 32.90 -14.19
C GLU A 157 19.32 31.37 -14.34
N LYS A 158 19.24 30.64 -13.23
CA LYS A 158 19.07 29.17 -13.24
C LYS A 158 17.75 28.76 -13.87
N TYR A 159 16.67 29.48 -13.62
CA TYR A 159 15.39 29.17 -14.22
C TYR A 159 15.45 29.30 -15.75
N SER A 160 16.11 30.36 -16.25
CA SER A 160 16.29 30.58 -17.69
C SER A 160 17.12 29.46 -18.33
N GLU A 161 18.16 28.97 -17.64
CA GLU A 161 18.94 27.80 -18.07
C GLU A 161 18.07 26.52 -18.14
N ILE A 162 17.32 26.23 -17.08
CA ILE A 162 16.42 25.06 -17.02
C ILE A 162 15.31 25.16 -18.07
N GLU A 163 14.77 26.35 -18.33
CA GLU A 163 13.78 26.57 -19.37
C GLU A 163 14.33 26.25 -20.76
N LEU A 164 15.57 26.67 -21.05
CA LEU A 164 16.25 26.35 -22.31
C LEU A 164 16.45 24.84 -22.45
N GLN A 165 17.00 24.18 -21.44
CA GLN A 165 17.20 22.72 -21.43
C GLN A 165 15.87 21.95 -21.58
N ALA A 166 14.81 22.43 -20.93
CA ALA A 166 13.48 21.84 -21.04
C ALA A 166 12.91 21.96 -22.46
N LYS A 167 13.10 23.11 -23.13
CA LYS A 167 12.71 23.31 -24.54
C LYS A 167 13.53 22.42 -25.48
N GLU A 168 14.83 22.31 -25.27
CA GLU A 168 15.69 21.40 -26.05
C GLU A 168 15.27 19.94 -25.88
N PHE A 169 14.97 19.53 -24.65
CA PHE A 169 14.45 18.20 -24.36
C PHE A 169 13.10 17.96 -25.05
N GLU A 170 12.17 18.93 -24.97
CA GLU A 170 10.84 18.84 -25.59
C GLU A 170 10.90 18.63 -27.09
N HIS A 171 11.82 19.32 -27.79
CA HIS A 171 11.95 19.27 -29.24
C HIS A 171 12.96 18.22 -29.72
N GLY A 172 13.77 17.66 -28.82
CA GLY A 172 14.79 16.66 -29.11
C GLY A 172 14.47 15.28 -28.52
N ALA A 173 15.28 14.85 -27.54
CA ALA A 173 15.23 13.50 -26.98
C ALA A 173 13.87 13.15 -26.34
N GLY A 174 13.16 14.13 -25.79
CA GLY A 174 11.87 13.96 -25.12
C GLY A 174 10.80 13.36 -26.03
N GLN A 175 10.70 13.77 -27.30
CA GLN A 175 9.74 13.18 -28.25
C GLN A 175 10.01 11.68 -28.48
N THR A 176 11.28 11.32 -28.62
CA THR A 176 11.69 9.93 -28.83
C THR A 176 11.39 9.07 -27.60
N LEU A 177 11.64 9.60 -26.40
CA LEU A 177 11.33 8.92 -25.14
C LEU A 177 9.81 8.81 -24.92
N GLN A 178 9.05 9.85 -25.24
CA GLN A 178 7.58 9.86 -25.16
C GLN A 178 6.97 8.79 -26.07
N TRP A 179 7.49 8.63 -27.29
CA TRP A 179 7.06 7.56 -28.20
C TRP A 179 7.34 6.17 -27.62
N LYS A 180 8.54 5.94 -27.07
CA LYS A 180 8.88 4.67 -26.39
C LYS A 180 7.98 4.41 -25.18
N LEU A 181 7.65 5.45 -24.41
CA LEU A 181 6.75 5.37 -23.26
C LEU A 181 5.33 4.98 -23.69
N TRP A 182 4.85 5.57 -24.79
CA TRP A 182 3.57 5.21 -25.38
C TRP A 182 3.55 3.76 -25.88
N MET A 183 4.62 3.29 -26.53
CA MET A 183 4.75 1.88 -26.93
C MET A 183 4.71 0.94 -25.72
N LYS A 184 5.39 1.30 -24.62
CA LYS A 184 5.34 0.52 -23.37
C LYS A 184 3.91 0.49 -22.80
N TRP A 185 3.22 1.64 -22.79
CA TRP A 185 1.82 1.71 -22.36
C TRP A 185 0.89 0.80 -23.16
N MET A 186 1.13 0.64 -24.46
CA MET A 186 0.34 -0.25 -25.32
C MET A 186 0.47 -1.75 -24.97
N ILE A 187 1.59 -2.18 -24.37
CA ILE A 187 1.90 -3.60 -24.11
C ILE A 187 1.91 -3.98 -22.63
N SER A 188 1.75 -3.02 -21.72
CA SER A 188 1.76 -3.22 -20.27
C SER A 188 0.41 -2.89 -19.64
N SER A 189 0.09 -3.50 -18.50
CA SER A 189 -1.13 -3.13 -17.73
C SER A 189 -1.00 -1.76 -17.07
N ASN A 190 0.24 -1.38 -16.74
CA ASN A 190 0.64 -0.06 -16.26
C ASN A 190 2.07 0.20 -16.72
N TYR A 191 2.32 1.40 -17.26
CA TYR A 191 3.61 1.74 -17.87
C TYR A 191 4.68 2.19 -16.85
N VAL A 192 4.32 2.38 -15.58
CA VAL A 192 5.22 2.88 -14.54
C VAL A 192 5.52 1.81 -13.49
N SER A 193 4.56 0.98 -13.11
CA SER A 193 4.65 0.19 -11.87
C SER A 193 5.84 -0.77 -11.79
N ASP A 194 6.23 -1.41 -12.90
CA ASP A 194 7.41 -2.29 -12.94
C ASP A 194 8.73 -1.51 -12.86
N LEU A 195 8.79 -0.35 -13.53
CA LEU A 195 9.93 0.57 -13.45
C LEU A 195 10.05 1.16 -12.05
N TRP A 196 8.94 1.59 -11.44
CA TRP A 196 8.89 2.11 -10.08
C TRP A 196 9.44 1.10 -9.08
N LYS A 197 8.90 -0.13 -9.10
CA LYS A 197 9.37 -1.21 -8.24
C LYS A 197 10.86 -1.51 -8.44
N LYS A 198 11.31 -1.61 -9.69
CA LYS A 198 12.70 -1.99 -9.99
C LYS A 198 13.71 -0.88 -9.69
N VAL A 199 13.45 0.34 -10.14
CA VAL A 199 14.40 1.46 -10.10
C VAL A 199 14.42 2.11 -8.72
N VAL A 200 13.25 2.37 -8.13
CA VAL A 200 13.17 3.09 -6.85
C VAL A 200 13.46 2.20 -5.66
N TYR A 201 13.13 0.91 -5.73
CA TYR A 201 13.27 0.02 -4.57
C TYR A 201 14.28 -1.10 -4.77
N LEU A 202 14.11 -1.95 -5.79
CA LEU A 202 14.90 -3.19 -5.89
C LEU A 202 16.36 -2.96 -6.30
N ARG A 203 16.68 -1.82 -6.93
CA ARG A 203 18.05 -1.41 -7.25
C ARG A 203 18.73 -0.61 -6.15
N GLU A 204 17.97 -0.14 -5.17
CA GLU A 204 18.51 0.63 -4.04
C GLU A 204 19.46 -0.26 -3.21
N ARG A 205 20.63 0.29 -2.88
CA ARG A 205 21.70 -0.44 -2.16
C ARG A 205 21.93 0.09 -0.76
N ASP A 206 21.34 1.23 -0.43
CA ASP A 206 21.29 1.74 0.93
C ASP A 206 20.53 0.79 1.86
N SER A 207 20.65 1.06 3.17
CA SER A 207 19.93 0.30 4.19
C SER A 207 18.42 0.32 3.93
N LEU A 208 17.78 -0.85 4.00
CA LEU A 208 16.33 -0.92 3.81
C LEU A 208 15.53 -0.22 4.89
N ILE A 209 16.14 0.14 6.04
CA ILE A 209 15.50 0.97 7.07
C ILE A 209 15.02 2.30 6.47
N VAL A 210 15.79 2.90 5.56
CA VAL A 210 15.47 4.19 4.93
C VAL A 210 14.27 4.08 3.98
N SER A 211 14.10 2.92 3.34
CA SER A 211 13.04 2.69 2.35
C SER A 211 11.77 2.05 2.92
N ASN A 212 11.88 1.33 4.04
CA ASN A 212 10.77 0.63 4.66
C ASN A 212 9.92 1.59 5.50
N VAL A 213 8.67 1.19 5.73
CA VAL A 213 7.72 1.99 6.50
C VAL A 213 7.47 1.35 7.86
N GLY A 214 7.39 2.20 8.88
CA GLY A 214 7.08 1.82 10.26
C GLY A 214 5.79 2.50 10.73
N CYS A 215 5.06 1.84 11.62
CA CYS A 215 3.83 2.38 12.21
C CYS A 215 3.73 1.98 13.69
N GLY A 216 3.69 2.98 14.57
CA GLY A 216 3.40 2.80 16.00
C GLY A 216 1.96 2.35 16.27
N ASP A 217 1.63 2.09 17.53
CA ASP A 217 0.26 1.76 17.93
C ASP A 217 -0.57 3.05 18.12
N LEU A 218 -1.89 2.91 18.25
CA LEU A 218 -2.78 4.05 18.46
C LEU A 218 -2.53 4.68 19.84
N ILE A 219 -2.47 6.01 19.89
CA ILE A 219 -2.21 6.76 21.14
C ILE A 219 -3.39 6.71 22.13
N TYR A 220 -4.62 6.62 21.64
CA TYR A 220 -5.85 6.65 22.47
C TYR A 220 -6.49 5.28 22.70
N SER A 221 -5.77 4.19 22.44
CA SER A 221 -6.32 2.84 22.56
C SER A 221 -5.31 1.88 23.13
N GLN A 222 -5.66 1.27 24.26
CA GLN A 222 -4.95 0.15 24.86
C GLN A 222 -5.93 -1.02 24.98
N ALA A 223 -5.73 -2.09 24.19
CA ALA A 223 -6.69 -3.19 24.16
C ALA A 223 -6.45 -4.21 25.29
N THR A 224 -5.18 -4.47 25.61
CA THR A 224 -4.73 -5.26 26.77
C THR A 224 -3.29 -4.83 27.09
N THR A 225 -2.84 -5.03 28.33
CA THR A 225 -1.43 -4.86 28.73
C THR A 225 -0.62 -6.15 28.59
N ASN A 226 -1.28 -7.27 28.31
CA ASN A 226 -0.63 -8.57 28.13
C ASN A 226 -0.04 -8.69 26.72
N GLN A 227 1.29 -8.72 26.64
CA GLN A 227 2.04 -8.85 25.39
C GLN A 227 1.67 -10.11 24.59
N ALA A 228 1.65 -11.29 25.23
CA ALA A 228 1.37 -12.56 24.56
C ALA A 228 -0.06 -12.60 24.00
N ALA A 229 -1.03 -12.09 24.77
CA ALA A 229 -2.44 -12.02 24.36
C ALA A 229 -2.61 -11.10 23.14
N ARG A 230 -2.04 -9.88 23.20
CA ARG A 230 -2.10 -8.92 22.08
C ARG A 230 -1.44 -9.50 20.83
N ALA A 231 -0.26 -10.08 20.98
CA ALA A 231 0.50 -10.70 19.90
C ALA A 231 -0.27 -11.84 19.22
N ALA A 232 -0.89 -12.71 20.02
CA ALA A 232 -1.72 -13.80 19.52
C ALA A 232 -2.93 -13.31 18.73
N CYS A 233 -3.71 -12.39 19.32
CA CYS A 233 -4.93 -11.88 18.70
C CYS A 233 -4.65 -11.15 17.39
N VAL A 234 -3.75 -10.16 17.40
CA VAL A 234 -3.43 -9.34 16.23
C VAL A 234 -2.87 -10.18 15.07
N THR A 235 -1.96 -11.12 15.38
CA THR A 235 -1.37 -12.01 14.39
C THR A 235 -2.44 -12.87 13.69
N LEU A 236 -3.38 -13.45 14.45
CA LEU A 236 -4.46 -14.27 13.88
C LEU A 236 -5.52 -13.43 13.17
N LEU A 237 -5.80 -12.20 13.62
CA LEU A 237 -6.68 -11.28 12.91
C LEU A 237 -6.14 -10.91 11.53
N LYS A 238 -4.82 -10.65 11.40
CA LYS A 238 -4.19 -10.47 10.09
C LYS A 238 -4.34 -11.70 9.20
N MET A 239 -4.18 -12.90 9.75
CA MET A 239 -4.38 -14.14 8.97
C MET A 239 -5.84 -14.30 8.53
N ASN A 240 -6.79 -13.97 9.40
CA ASN A 240 -8.22 -13.97 9.06
C ASN A 240 -8.52 -12.98 7.94
N TYR A 241 -7.93 -11.78 7.95
CA TYR A 241 -8.05 -10.83 6.85
C TYR A 241 -7.60 -11.44 5.51
N ILE A 242 -6.40 -12.03 5.47
CA ILE A 242 -5.88 -12.68 4.25
C ILE A 242 -6.79 -13.84 3.81
N ARG A 243 -7.32 -14.64 4.75
CA ARG A 243 -8.27 -15.71 4.43
C ARG A 243 -9.60 -15.18 3.92
N ASP A 244 -10.14 -14.13 4.52
CA ASP A 244 -11.42 -13.52 4.12
C ASP A 244 -11.33 -12.93 2.70
N VAL A 245 -10.15 -12.41 2.33
CA VAL A 245 -9.86 -11.91 0.99
C VAL A 245 -9.63 -13.03 -0.02
N PHE A 246 -8.69 -13.95 0.24
CA PHE A 246 -8.17 -14.86 -0.78
C PHE A 246 -8.80 -16.26 -0.77
N VAL A 247 -9.39 -16.68 0.35
CA VAL A 247 -9.92 -18.04 0.52
C VAL A 247 -11.45 -18.02 0.57
N LYS A 248 -12.04 -17.18 1.42
CA LYS A 248 -13.50 -17.07 1.54
C LYS A 248 -14.12 -16.16 0.48
N ASP A 249 -13.32 -15.28 -0.12
CA ASP A 249 -13.74 -14.25 -1.08
C ASP A 249 -15.01 -13.51 -0.61
N CYS A 250 -14.98 -13.02 0.64
CA CYS A 250 -16.15 -12.42 1.30
C CYS A 250 -16.03 -10.91 1.51
N LEU A 251 -14.83 -10.32 1.42
CA LEU A 251 -14.65 -8.88 1.57
C LEU A 251 -15.11 -8.11 0.33
N LYS A 252 -15.81 -7.00 0.56
CA LYS A 252 -16.24 -6.06 -0.49
C LYS A 252 -15.05 -5.32 -1.11
N PRO A 253 -15.15 -4.86 -2.37
CA PRO A 253 -14.12 -4.02 -2.96
C PRO A 253 -14.00 -2.69 -2.21
N VAL A 254 -12.76 -2.20 -2.11
CA VAL A 254 -12.49 -0.85 -1.60
C VAL A 254 -12.89 0.17 -2.65
N MET A 255 -13.58 1.23 -2.24
CA MET A 255 -14.16 2.23 -3.13
C MET A 255 -13.71 3.65 -2.73
N MET A 256 -13.45 4.49 -3.72
CA MET A 256 -13.34 5.95 -3.58
C MET A 256 -14.14 6.59 -4.72
N GLY A 257 -15.48 6.57 -4.57
CA GLY A 257 -16.42 6.83 -5.67
C GLY A 257 -16.46 5.69 -6.70
N ALA A 258 -15.30 5.21 -7.14
CA ALA A 258 -15.10 4.05 -8.01
C ALA A 258 -14.32 2.93 -7.29
N PRO A 259 -14.33 1.68 -7.81
CA PRO A 259 -13.48 0.60 -7.28
C PRO A 259 -12.00 0.93 -7.37
N LEU A 260 -11.25 0.57 -6.32
CA LEU A 260 -9.80 0.69 -6.27
C LEU A 260 -9.10 -0.63 -6.63
N CYS A 261 -7.93 -0.50 -7.24
CA CYS A 261 -6.99 -1.57 -7.51
C CYS A 261 -6.53 -2.23 -6.22
N ASN A 262 -6.56 -3.56 -6.20
CA ASN A 262 -6.14 -4.38 -5.06
C ASN A 262 -4.97 -5.32 -5.41
N SER A 263 -4.30 -5.12 -6.54
CA SER A 263 -3.18 -6.00 -6.95
C SER A 263 -2.01 -5.96 -5.98
N GLN A 264 -1.76 -4.83 -5.32
CA GLN A 264 -0.75 -4.73 -4.27
C GLN A 264 -1.02 -5.64 -3.07
N LEU A 265 -2.28 -5.99 -2.77
CA LEU A 265 -2.59 -6.98 -1.74
C LEU A 265 -2.18 -8.39 -2.16
N VAL A 266 -2.24 -8.69 -3.46
CA VAL A 266 -1.67 -9.93 -4.02
C VAL A 266 -0.16 -9.90 -3.82
N ASP A 267 0.51 -8.80 -4.14
CA ASP A 267 1.96 -8.65 -3.97
C ASP A 267 2.40 -8.65 -2.51
N PHE A 268 1.57 -8.18 -1.59
CA PHE A 268 1.82 -8.27 -0.15
C PHE A 268 1.74 -9.72 0.36
N ASN A 269 0.83 -10.52 -0.18
CA ASN A 269 0.58 -11.88 0.29
C ASN A 269 1.64 -12.89 -0.20
N ARG A 270 2.29 -13.60 0.74
CA ARG A 270 3.30 -14.64 0.47
C ARG A 270 4.41 -14.18 -0.47
N THR A 271 5.00 -13.05 -0.14
CA THR A 271 6.09 -12.47 -0.91
C THR A 271 7.32 -12.27 -0.04
N LEU A 272 8.48 -12.31 -0.67
CA LEU A 272 9.78 -12.00 -0.06
C LEU A 272 10.61 -11.21 -1.06
N ARG A 273 11.30 -10.18 -0.58
CA ARG A 273 12.40 -9.53 -1.30
C ARG A 273 13.67 -10.32 -1.04
N VAL A 274 14.27 -10.88 -2.08
CA VAL A 274 15.52 -11.64 -1.97
C VAL A 274 16.67 -10.76 -2.43
N PRO A 275 17.72 -10.59 -1.59
CA PRO A 275 18.89 -9.80 -1.95
C PRO A 275 19.61 -10.41 -3.15
N GLN A 276 20.13 -9.55 -4.02
CA GLN A 276 21.02 -9.92 -5.11
C GLN A 276 22.17 -8.92 -5.16
N LYS A 277 23.21 -9.24 -5.93
CA LYS A 277 24.36 -8.34 -6.09
C LYS A 277 23.95 -6.96 -6.60
N ASP A 278 23.33 -6.88 -7.78
CA ASP A 278 23.06 -5.58 -8.42
C ASP A 278 21.58 -5.18 -8.38
N CYS A 279 20.66 -6.13 -8.33
CA CYS A 279 19.20 -5.89 -8.39
C CYS A 279 18.45 -6.98 -7.63
N ASP A 280 17.91 -6.64 -6.47
CA ASP A 280 17.07 -7.54 -5.67
C ASP A 280 15.88 -8.02 -6.50
N VAL A 281 15.31 -9.15 -6.10
CA VAL A 281 14.16 -9.74 -6.77
C VAL A 281 13.05 -10.02 -5.78
N THR A 282 11.82 -9.85 -6.23
CA THR A 282 10.65 -10.26 -5.46
C THR A 282 10.25 -11.66 -5.87
N ILE A 283 10.13 -12.59 -4.91
CA ILE A 283 9.66 -13.96 -5.15
C ILE A 283 8.32 -14.22 -4.48
N LYS A 284 7.57 -15.18 -5.02
CA LYS A 284 6.38 -15.76 -4.38
C LYS A 284 6.77 -16.97 -3.56
N LEU A 285 6.34 -16.98 -2.31
CA LEU A 285 6.54 -18.09 -1.38
C LEU A 285 5.39 -19.10 -1.47
N PRO A 286 5.66 -20.38 -1.21
CA PRO A 286 4.61 -21.39 -1.09
C PRO A 286 3.69 -21.10 0.10
N GLN A 287 2.54 -21.77 0.14
CA GLN A 287 1.67 -21.71 1.31
C GLN A 287 2.33 -22.45 2.48
N THR A 288 2.46 -21.76 3.61
CA THR A 288 2.89 -22.33 4.89
C THR A 288 1.81 -22.10 5.95
N TYR A 289 2.01 -22.66 7.14
CA TYR A 289 1.06 -22.58 8.25
C TYR A 289 1.76 -22.29 9.58
N HIS A 290 2.85 -21.53 9.54
CA HIS A 290 3.61 -21.17 10.73
C HIS A 290 3.97 -19.69 10.74
N ILE A 291 4.27 -19.19 11.93
CA ILE A 291 4.89 -17.88 12.17
C ILE A 291 6.32 -18.08 12.66
N ALA A 292 7.14 -17.05 12.48
CA ALA A 292 8.44 -16.96 13.11
C ALA A 292 8.36 -15.95 14.26
N VAL A 293 8.90 -16.31 15.42
CA VAL A 293 8.87 -15.47 16.62
C VAL A 293 10.30 -15.22 17.08
N TYR A 294 10.62 -13.97 17.38
CA TYR A 294 11.89 -13.58 17.99
C TYR A 294 11.66 -13.07 19.41
N HIS A 295 12.43 -13.58 20.37
CA HIS A 295 12.43 -13.11 21.75
C HIS A 295 13.83 -13.30 22.36
N LYS A 296 14.37 -12.26 23.03
CA LYS A 296 15.68 -12.28 23.70
C LYS A 296 16.83 -12.91 22.90
N GLY A 297 16.91 -12.61 21.60
CA GLY A 297 17.97 -13.12 20.74
C GLY A 297 17.72 -14.47 20.08
N CYS A 298 16.65 -15.16 20.44
CA CYS A 298 16.32 -16.49 19.95
C CYS A 298 15.18 -16.45 18.93
N TRP A 299 15.31 -17.22 17.86
CA TRP A 299 14.24 -17.47 16.90
C TRP A 299 13.48 -18.77 17.18
N TYR A 300 12.17 -18.71 16.96
CA TYR A 300 11.25 -19.83 17.12
C TYR A 300 10.30 -19.93 15.94
N LYS A 301 9.81 -21.14 15.70
CA LYS A 301 8.73 -21.44 14.77
C LYS A 301 7.51 -21.93 15.53
N ILE A 302 6.34 -21.38 15.24
CA ILE A 302 5.06 -21.85 15.81
C ILE A 302 4.12 -22.19 14.66
N VAL A 303 3.62 -23.42 14.62
CA VAL A 303 2.58 -23.82 13.67
C VAL A 303 1.22 -23.28 14.14
N VAL A 304 0.55 -22.51 13.29
CA VAL A 304 -0.72 -21.82 13.58
C VAL A 304 -1.95 -22.51 12.98
N HIS A 305 -1.80 -23.74 12.50
CA HIS A 305 -2.89 -24.55 11.97
C HIS A 305 -2.78 -25.99 12.49
N ASN A 306 -3.86 -26.53 13.05
CA ASN A 306 -3.86 -27.88 13.63
C ASN A 306 -4.29 -28.99 12.64
N GLY A 307 -4.35 -28.66 11.35
CA GLY A 307 -4.82 -29.54 10.26
C GLY A 307 -6.32 -29.41 9.96
N LYS A 308 -7.13 -28.97 10.93
CA LYS A 308 -8.58 -28.76 10.75
C LYS A 308 -8.95 -27.28 10.66
N ARG A 309 -8.33 -26.46 11.52
CA ARG A 309 -8.60 -25.03 11.63
C ARG A 309 -7.33 -24.26 11.94
N LEU A 310 -7.40 -22.95 11.72
CA LEU A 310 -6.49 -22.01 12.36
C LEU A 310 -6.62 -22.16 13.88
N ILE A 311 -5.50 -22.05 14.60
CA ILE A 311 -5.53 -22.04 16.07
C ILE A 311 -6.28 -20.81 16.60
N ARG A 312 -6.76 -20.90 17.83
CA ARG A 312 -7.47 -19.81 18.53
C ARG A 312 -6.47 -18.84 19.18
N PRO A 313 -6.86 -17.58 19.44
CA PRO A 313 -6.02 -16.62 20.15
C PRO A 313 -5.51 -17.14 21.50
N ALA A 314 -6.37 -17.73 22.34
CA ALA A 314 -5.95 -18.32 23.63
C ALA A 314 -4.91 -19.45 23.49
N GLU A 315 -4.98 -20.23 22.40
CA GLU A 315 -4.01 -21.30 22.11
C GLU A 315 -2.65 -20.73 21.71
N LEU A 316 -2.64 -19.69 20.84
CA LEU A 316 -1.41 -19.03 20.43
C LEU A 316 -0.79 -18.21 21.56
N GLU A 317 -1.61 -17.54 22.38
CA GLU A 317 -1.15 -16.79 23.54
C GLU A 317 -0.33 -17.68 24.47
N ARG A 318 -0.84 -18.86 24.84
CA ARG A 318 -0.10 -19.79 25.69
C ARG A 318 1.24 -20.20 25.07
N ALA A 319 1.28 -20.42 23.76
CA ALA A 319 2.52 -20.77 23.07
C ALA A 319 3.53 -19.60 23.04
N LEU A 320 3.06 -18.36 22.88
CA LEU A 320 3.92 -17.18 22.97
C LEU A 320 4.39 -16.96 24.41
N GLN A 321 3.55 -17.20 25.42
CA GLN A 321 3.93 -17.12 26.82
C GLN A 321 5.03 -18.14 27.16
N LEU A 322 4.98 -19.36 26.61
CA LEU A 322 6.07 -20.33 26.74
C LEU A 322 7.40 -19.82 26.16
N ILE A 323 7.39 -18.98 25.13
CA ILE A 323 8.60 -18.33 24.60
C ILE A 323 9.08 -17.22 25.53
N ILE A 324 8.15 -16.44 26.10
CA ILE A 324 8.47 -15.33 27.01
C ILE A 324 9.10 -15.86 28.31
N ASP A 325 8.55 -16.95 28.84
CA ASP A 325 8.98 -17.58 30.10
C ASP A 325 10.22 -18.46 29.92
N ALA A 326 10.62 -18.77 28.68
CA ALA A 326 11.78 -19.63 28.42
C ALA A 326 13.10 -18.90 28.69
N ASP A 327 13.99 -19.55 29.46
CA ASP A 327 15.37 -19.11 29.68
C ASP A 327 16.34 -19.69 28.63
N ASN A 328 15.99 -19.51 27.35
CA ASN A 328 16.84 -19.96 26.25
C ASN A 328 17.94 -18.94 25.97
N ARG A 329 19.14 -19.44 25.66
CA ARG A 329 20.26 -18.61 25.20
C ARG A 329 20.36 -18.63 23.67
N PRO A 330 20.66 -17.48 23.05
CA PRO A 330 20.86 -17.42 21.61
C PRO A 330 22.13 -18.16 21.21
N ASP A 331 22.12 -18.75 20.01
CA ASP A 331 23.34 -19.25 19.41
C ASP A 331 24.27 -18.06 19.11
N SER A 332 25.58 -18.31 19.07
CA SER A 332 26.57 -17.24 18.87
C SER A 332 26.34 -16.51 17.53
N GLY A 333 26.01 -15.22 17.59
CA GLY A 333 25.69 -14.37 16.43
C GLY A 333 24.20 -14.28 16.10
N GLU A 334 23.36 -15.18 16.61
CA GLU A 334 21.93 -15.24 16.28
C GLU A 334 21.18 -13.98 16.68
N ARG A 335 21.52 -13.41 17.85
CA ARG A 335 20.83 -12.25 18.42
C ARG A 335 20.67 -11.11 17.39
N LEU A 336 21.70 -10.90 16.58
CA LEU A 336 21.78 -9.80 15.62
C LEU A 336 21.57 -10.26 14.17
N LEU A 337 21.25 -11.54 13.92
CA LEU A 337 21.20 -12.15 12.59
C LEU A 337 20.29 -11.39 11.61
N SER A 338 19.14 -10.92 12.08
CA SER A 338 18.18 -10.12 11.31
C SER A 338 18.75 -8.82 10.74
N SER A 339 19.80 -8.26 11.37
CA SER A 339 20.47 -7.05 10.87
C SER A 339 21.03 -7.21 9.47
N LEU A 340 21.33 -8.44 9.02
CA LEU A 340 21.73 -8.73 7.64
C LEU A 340 20.68 -8.24 6.62
N THR A 341 19.39 -8.27 6.98
CA THR A 341 18.32 -7.78 6.10
C THR A 341 18.27 -6.25 5.98
N ALA A 342 18.84 -5.54 6.94
CA ALA A 342 18.88 -4.07 6.99
C ALA A 342 20.24 -3.50 6.54
N GLY A 343 21.32 -4.26 6.64
CA GLY A 343 22.66 -3.86 6.22
C GLY A 343 22.87 -3.83 4.70
N PRO A 344 24.14 -3.78 4.24
CA PRO A 344 24.46 -3.71 2.82
C PRO A 344 23.88 -4.88 2.02
N ARG A 345 23.15 -4.57 0.95
CA ARG A 345 22.40 -5.57 0.16
C ARG A 345 23.30 -6.62 -0.49
N GLU A 346 24.47 -6.21 -0.97
CA GLU A 346 25.47 -7.12 -1.54
C GLU A 346 26.03 -8.10 -0.51
N LEU A 347 26.33 -7.62 0.70
CA LEU A 347 26.78 -8.46 1.81
C LEU A 347 25.71 -9.47 2.17
N TRP A 348 24.46 -9.02 2.26
CA TRP A 348 23.34 -9.92 2.54
C TRP A 348 23.17 -10.98 1.45
N ALA A 349 23.24 -10.57 0.18
CA ALA A 349 23.18 -11.51 -0.95
C ALA A 349 24.26 -12.58 -0.87
N LYS A 350 25.51 -12.18 -0.55
CA LYS A 350 26.64 -13.10 -0.40
C LYS A 350 26.40 -14.10 0.74
N ILE A 351 26.17 -13.60 1.96
CA ILE A 351 26.02 -14.44 3.16
C ILE A 351 24.81 -15.37 3.03
N ARG A 352 23.68 -14.86 2.52
CA ARG A 352 22.47 -15.66 2.30
C ARG A 352 22.73 -16.85 1.37
N ASN A 353 23.47 -16.64 0.28
CA ASN A 353 23.69 -17.66 -0.75
C ASN A 353 24.84 -18.62 -0.41
N GLU A 354 25.89 -18.15 0.25
CA GLU A 354 27.09 -18.95 0.52
C GLU A 354 27.07 -19.64 1.88
N LYS A 355 26.43 -19.04 2.90
CA LYS A 355 26.53 -19.47 4.30
C LYS A 355 25.21 -19.96 4.89
N LEU A 356 24.08 -19.48 4.37
CA LEU A 356 22.74 -19.83 4.87
C LEU A 356 21.91 -20.68 3.89
N ALA A 357 22.51 -21.14 2.79
CA ALA A 357 21.79 -21.84 1.72
C ALA A 357 21.73 -23.37 1.89
N ASP A 358 22.46 -23.96 2.86
CA ASP A 358 22.46 -25.39 3.13
C ASP A 358 22.43 -25.75 4.62
N GLY A 359 22.16 -27.03 4.89
CA GLY A 359 22.13 -27.61 6.23
C GLY A 359 21.11 -26.96 7.18
N LEU A 360 21.45 -26.94 8.47
CA LEU A 360 20.62 -26.39 9.53
C LEU A 360 20.27 -24.90 9.31
N ASN A 361 21.23 -24.10 8.83
CA ASN A 361 21.03 -22.68 8.56
C ASN A 361 19.93 -22.45 7.51
N LYS A 362 19.88 -23.29 6.46
CA LYS A 362 18.84 -23.22 5.43
C LYS A 362 17.46 -23.49 6.00
N GLU A 363 17.33 -24.49 6.86
CA GLU A 363 16.06 -24.86 7.48
C GLU A 363 15.56 -23.75 8.41
N SER A 364 16.44 -23.19 9.24
CA SER A 364 16.15 -22.07 10.12
C SER A 364 15.81 -20.80 9.35
N LEU A 365 16.61 -20.43 8.34
CA LEU A 365 16.33 -19.27 7.48
C LEU A 365 15.01 -19.44 6.73
N TRP A 366 14.75 -20.64 6.19
CA TRP A 366 13.50 -20.94 5.51
C TRP A 366 12.30 -20.86 6.44
N ALA A 367 12.42 -21.30 7.70
CA ALA A 367 11.36 -21.16 8.69
C ALA A 367 10.98 -19.68 8.90
N ILE A 368 11.95 -18.77 8.89
CA ILE A 368 11.71 -17.32 9.02
C ILE A 368 11.14 -16.74 7.72
N GLU A 369 11.82 -16.93 6.59
CA GLU A 369 11.45 -16.33 5.31
C GLU A 369 10.08 -16.79 4.82
N SER A 370 9.78 -18.09 4.98
CA SER A 370 8.51 -18.69 4.55
C SER A 370 7.36 -18.50 5.53
N SER A 371 7.59 -17.86 6.69
CA SER A 371 6.56 -17.61 7.69
C SER A 371 5.41 -16.74 7.15
N LEU A 372 4.21 -16.98 7.71
CA LEU A 372 3.02 -16.17 7.43
C LEU A 372 3.12 -14.76 8.05
N GLU A 373 3.83 -14.66 9.17
CA GLU A 373 4.14 -13.43 9.87
C GLU A 373 5.42 -13.60 10.68
N ILE A 374 6.19 -12.52 10.80
CA ILE A 374 7.33 -12.42 11.70
C ILE A 374 6.88 -11.59 12.91
N VAL A 375 7.06 -12.13 14.10
CA VAL A 375 6.63 -11.54 15.37
C VAL A 375 7.83 -11.31 16.27
N PHE A 376 8.10 -10.07 16.63
CA PHE A 376 9.07 -9.69 17.66
C PHE A 376 8.34 -9.48 18.99
N LEU A 377 8.79 -10.16 20.04
CA LEU A 377 8.38 -9.92 21.41
C LEU A 377 9.51 -9.13 22.08
N ASP A 378 9.25 -7.86 22.37
CA ASP A 378 10.21 -6.93 22.93
C ASP A 378 9.94 -6.66 24.42
N ASP A 379 10.99 -6.65 25.24
CA ASP A 379 10.87 -6.48 26.69
C ASP A 379 10.72 -5.01 27.12
N GLN A 380 10.90 -4.06 26.19
CA GLN A 380 10.73 -2.65 26.51
C GLN A 380 9.24 -2.31 26.62
N GLU A 381 8.95 -1.20 27.28
CA GLU A 381 7.61 -0.63 27.36
C GLU A 381 7.63 0.71 26.62
N THR A 382 6.69 0.90 25.71
CA THR A 382 6.52 2.14 24.93
C THR A 382 5.09 2.65 25.05
N GLY A 383 4.84 3.87 24.61
CA GLY A 383 3.49 4.40 24.57
C GLY A 383 3.48 5.92 24.44
N TYR A 384 2.28 6.48 24.37
CA TYR A 384 2.09 7.91 24.43
C TYR A 384 1.91 8.35 25.89
N ASP A 385 2.70 9.34 26.30
CA ASP A 385 2.53 10.06 27.56
C ASP A 385 2.30 11.54 27.24
N PRO A 386 1.15 12.13 27.60
CA PRO A 386 0.90 13.57 27.44
C PRO A 386 1.94 14.47 28.14
N ASN A 387 2.58 13.96 29.21
CA ASN A 387 3.61 14.70 29.95
C ASN A 387 5.03 14.47 29.41
N ASP A 388 5.23 13.44 28.58
CA ASP A 388 6.48 13.13 27.91
C ASP A 388 6.24 12.75 26.43
N PRO A 389 6.16 13.75 25.53
CA PRO A 389 6.02 13.50 24.09
C PRO A 389 7.15 12.64 23.48
N SER A 390 8.32 12.55 24.14
CA SER A 390 9.43 11.71 23.68
C SER A 390 9.14 10.21 23.80
N ALA A 391 8.21 9.82 24.68
CA ALA A 391 7.81 8.42 24.86
C ALA A 391 7.23 7.82 23.57
N PHE A 392 6.39 8.57 22.86
CA PHE A 392 5.80 8.09 21.61
C PHE A 392 6.78 8.20 20.44
N ALA A 393 7.67 9.20 20.45
CA ALA A 393 8.76 9.29 19.48
C ALA A 393 9.65 8.03 19.50
N LYS A 394 9.95 7.50 20.70
CA LYS A 394 10.66 6.20 20.86
C LYS A 394 9.88 5.03 20.24
N GLU A 395 8.56 4.97 20.43
CA GLU A 395 7.71 3.93 19.81
C GLU A 395 7.77 4.00 18.28
N VAL A 396 7.69 5.20 17.72
CA VAL A 396 7.76 5.41 16.26
C VAL A 396 9.15 5.08 15.72
N ALA A 397 10.22 5.47 16.42
CA ALA A 397 11.59 5.14 16.05
C ALA A 397 11.80 3.62 16.04
N LEU A 398 11.35 2.94 17.09
CA LEU A 398 11.38 1.48 17.17
C LEU A 398 10.60 0.81 16.04
N ALA A 399 9.44 1.35 15.66
CA ALA A 399 8.65 0.83 14.53
C ALA A 399 9.34 1.01 13.16
N LEU A 400 10.18 2.04 13.01
CA LEU A 400 10.90 2.34 11.78
C LEU A 400 12.16 1.48 11.64
N HIS A 401 12.97 1.42 12.69
CA HIS A 401 14.32 0.88 12.62
C HIS A 401 14.62 -0.25 13.61
N GLY A 402 13.70 -0.69 14.49
CA GLY A 402 13.88 -1.89 15.33
C GLY A 402 15.23 -2.01 16.04
N ASP A 403 15.82 -0.89 16.48
CA ASP A 403 17.20 -0.80 17.00
C ASP A 403 18.31 -1.43 16.13
N GLY A 404 18.11 -1.55 14.81
CA GLY A 404 19.10 -2.13 13.89
C GLY A 404 19.09 -3.66 13.79
N TYR A 405 18.32 -4.37 14.62
CA TYR A 405 18.24 -5.84 14.56
C TYR A 405 16.86 -6.45 14.82
N GLN A 406 15.92 -5.76 15.46
CA GLN A 406 14.57 -6.27 15.74
C GLN A 406 13.62 -6.05 14.56
N MET A 407 14.06 -6.46 13.37
CA MET A 407 13.31 -6.31 12.13
C MET A 407 13.61 -7.45 11.15
N TRP A 408 12.84 -7.51 10.07
CA TRP A 408 13.17 -8.33 8.91
C TRP A 408 12.78 -7.57 7.64
N CYS A 409 13.68 -6.70 7.16
CA CYS A 409 13.34 -5.70 6.15
C CYS A 409 12.88 -6.28 4.81
N ASP A 410 13.20 -7.55 4.53
CA ASP A 410 12.84 -8.23 3.30
C ASP A 410 11.38 -8.73 3.26
N LYS A 411 10.68 -8.71 4.41
CA LYS A 411 9.32 -9.23 4.52
C LYS A 411 8.29 -8.11 4.34
N PRO A 412 7.22 -8.33 3.56
CA PRO A 412 6.13 -7.36 3.42
C PRO A 412 5.49 -6.91 4.73
N SER A 413 5.56 -7.73 5.77
CA SER A 413 4.95 -7.50 7.08
C SER A 413 5.86 -8.05 8.16
N VAL A 414 6.08 -7.26 9.20
CA VAL A 414 6.76 -7.63 10.44
C VAL A 414 6.02 -6.96 11.59
N TYR A 415 5.62 -7.72 12.61
CA TYR A 415 4.93 -7.22 13.78
C TYR A 415 5.83 -7.26 15.01
N MET A 416 5.74 -6.23 15.84
CA MET A 416 6.44 -6.15 17.11
C MET A 416 5.44 -5.82 18.22
N PHE A 417 5.60 -6.50 19.34
CA PHE A 417 4.79 -6.31 20.53
C PHE A 417 5.69 -5.97 21.70
N THR A 418 5.50 -4.81 22.30
CA THR A 418 6.21 -4.42 23.51
C THR A 418 5.61 -5.10 24.74
N LYS A 419 6.34 -5.09 25.85
CA LYS A 419 5.97 -5.80 27.08
C LYS A 419 4.61 -5.36 27.64
N ASN A 420 4.25 -4.09 27.47
CA ASN A 420 2.95 -3.53 27.84
C ASN A 420 1.87 -3.66 26.74
N GLY A 421 2.06 -4.55 25.76
CA GLY A 421 1.04 -4.90 24.77
C GLY A 421 0.81 -3.85 23.67
N ARG A 422 1.78 -2.98 23.38
CA ARG A 422 1.71 -2.07 22.21
C ARG A 422 1.98 -2.85 20.95
N PHE A 423 1.27 -2.52 19.87
CA PHE A 423 1.42 -3.16 18.56
C PHE A 423 2.10 -2.25 17.54
N LEU A 424 3.35 -2.55 17.20
CA LEU A 424 4.13 -1.87 16.18
C LEU A 424 4.18 -2.75 14.92
N SER A 425 4.28 -2.11 13.76
CA SER A 425 4.41 -2.85 12.49
C SER A 425 5.39 -2.17 11.54
N GLN A 426 6.19 -2.97 10.85
CA GLN A 426 7.05 -2.55 9.75
C GLN A 426 6.65 -3.28 8.47
N ALA A 427 6.90 -2.66 7.32
CA ALA A 427 6.62 -3.26 6.03
C ALA A 427 7.67 -2.92 4.97
N GLU A 428 8.02 -3.92 4.16
CA GLU A 428 8.83 -3.75 2.95
C GLU A 428 8.05 -2.97 1.88
N HIS A 429 8.59 -1.82 1.45
CA HIS A 429 7.83 -0.85 0.68
C HIS A 429 7.79 -1.15 -0.84
N SER A 430 8.67 -2.01 -1.36
CA SER A 430 8.68 -2.31 -2.80
C SER A 430 7.40 -3.02 -3.27
N VAL A 431 6.77 -3.82 -2.39
CA VAL A 431 5.60 -4.64 -2.72
C VAL A 431 4.27 -3.91 -2.62
N ALA A 432 4.16 -2.90 -1.75
CA ALA A 432 2.91 -2.21 -1.49
C ALA A 432 3.14 -0.77 -1.00
N ASP A 433 2.16 0.09 -1.28
CA ASP A 433 2.06 1.44 -0.75
C ASP A 433 1.34 1.42 0.62
N ALA A 434 1.57 2.46 1.44
CA ALA A 434 1.08 2.54 2.81
C ALA A 434 -0.42 2.26 2.97
N MET A 435 -1.26 2.65 2.00
CA MET A 435 -2.71 2.43 2.08
C MET A 435 -3.13 0.95 2.13
N VAL A 436 -2.31 0.02 1.62
CA VAL A 436 -2.56 -1.42 1.77
C VAL A 436 -2.36 -1.85 3.23
N LEU A 437 -1.34 -1.30 3.89
CA LEU A 437 -1.04 -1.55 5.30
C LEU A 437 -2.12 -0.94 6.20
N VAL A 438 -2.54 0.29 5.89
CA VAL A 438 -3.64 0.97 6.58
C VAL A 438 -4.91 0.13 6.52
N GLN A 439 -5.26 -0.42 5.35
CA GLN A 439 -6.43 -1.28 5.20
C GLN A 439 -6.35 -2.56 6.05
N ILE A 440 -5.17 -3.19 6.14
CA ILE A 440 -4.96 -4.37 7.00
C ILE A 440 -5.08 -3.99 8.47
N ARG A 441 -4.43 -2.90 8.90
CA ARG A 441 -4.48 -2.43 10.29
C ARG A 441 -5.89 -2.00 10.68
N GLU A 442 -6.64 -1.34 9.79
CA GLU A 442 -8.03 -0.97 10.03
C GLU A 442 -8.89 -2.22 10.27
N TYR A 443 -8.74 -3.27 9.46
CA TYR A 443 -9.43 -4.54 9.71
C TYR A 443 -9.06 -5.12 11.08
N ILE A 444 -7.77 -5.16 11.43
CA ILE A 444 -7.30 -5.68 12.72
C ILE A 444 -7.92 -4.88 13.87
N LYS A 445 -7.82 -3.55 13.84
CA LYS A 445 -8.29 -2.67 14.91
C LYS A 445 -9.80 -2.71 15.07
N TYR A 446 -10.53 -2.74 13.95
CA TYR A 446 -11.97 -2.93 13.97
C TYR A 446 -12.32 -4.26 14.66
N HIS A 447 -11.75 -5.38 14.23
CA HIS A 447 -12.09 -6.68 14.80
C HIS A 447 -11.61 -6.83 16.25
N GLU A 448 -10.45 -6.30 16.61
CA GLU A 448 -9.96 -6.27 17.99
C GLU A 448 -10.94 -5.52 18.91
N ALA A 449 -11.43 -4.34 18.49
CA ALA A 449 -12.36 -3.54 19.28
C ALA A 449 -13.75 -4.19 19.42
N TYR A 450 -14.29 -4.78 18.35
CA TYR A 450 -15.67 -5.30 18.34
C TYR A 450 -15.81 -6.75 18.79
N LEU A 451 -14.79 -7.59 18.59
CA LEU A 451 -14.83 -8.98 19.08
C LEU A 451 -14.60 -9.08 20.59
N LYS A 452 -14.03 -8.03 21.21
CA LYS A 452 -13.62 -8.01 22.62
C LYS A 452 -12.88 -9.30 23.01
N PRO A 453 -11.72 -9.55 22.37
CA PRO A 453 -11.06 -10.85 22.44
C PRO A 453 -10.35 -11.09 23.78
N TYR A 454 -10.41 -10.16 24.73
CA TYR A 454 -9.69 -10.22 26.00
C TYR A 454 -10.67 -10.26 27.18
N ASP A 455 -10.31 -11.00 28.24
CA ASP A 455 -11.03 -11.02 29.52
C ASP A 455 -10.60 -9.86 30.44
N GLN A 456 -11.05 -9.90 31.70
CA GLN A 456 -10.78 -8.85 32.70
C GLN A 456 -9.30 -8.77 33.10
N ASP A 457 -8.58 -9.88 32.98
CA ASP A 457 -7.15 -9.98 33.28
C ASP A 457 -6.27 -9.71 32.04
N GLY A 458 -6.92 -9.43 30.90
CA GLY A 458 -6.27 -9.10 29.64
C GLY A 458 -5.82 -10.32 28.82
N HIS A 459 -6.21 -11.53 29.21
CA HIS A 459 -5.93 -12.77 28.48
C HIS A 459 -6.93 -13.00 27.35
N CYS A 460 -6.53 -13.72 26.29
CA CYS A 460 -7.43 -14.07 25.21
C CYS A 460 -8.54 -15.00 25.67
N VAL A 461 -9.78 -14.66 25.33
CA VAL A 461 -10.94 -15.51 25.62
C VAL A 461 -10.99 -16.75 24.72
N GLY A 462 -11.51 -17.86 25.25
CA GLY A 462 -11.82 -19.08 24.51
C GLY A 462 -11.11 -20.33 25.02
N GLU A 463 -11.67 -21.49 24.70
CA GLU A 463 -11.15 -22.79 25.14
C GLU A 463 -9.89 -23.20 24.37
N ILE A 464 -8.92 -23.74 25.11
CA ILE A 464 -7.68 -24.31 24.59
C ILE A 464 -7.90 -25.80 24.33
N GLU A 465 -8.01 -26.19 23.06
CA GLU A 465 -8.14 -27.60 22.66
C GLU A 465 -6.80 -28.16 22.16
N PHE A 466 -5.96 -27.28 21.62
CA PHE A 466 -4.66 -27.63 21.07
C PHE A 466 -3.62 -26.58 21.50
N LEU A 467 -2.54 -27.04 22.13
CA LEU A 467 -1.41 -26.18 22.48
C LEU A 467 -0.31 -26.34 21.42
N PRO A 468 -0.11 -25.36 20.51
CA PRO A 468 1.00 -25.41 19.57
C PRO A 468 2.32 -25.30 20.35
N LYS A 469 3.26 -26.18 20.07
CA LYS A 469 4.59 -26.16 20.71
C LYS A 469 5.53 -25.25 19.91
N PRO A 470 6.13 -24.24 20.55
CA PRO A 470 7.23 -23.48 19.94
C PRO A 470 8.42 -24.40 19.64
N GLU A 471 8.89 -24.36 18.40
CA GLU A 471 10.10 -25.04 17.95
C GLU A 471 11.24 -24.02 17.94
N ARG A 472 12.28 -24.26 18.75
CA ARG A 472 13.48 -23.42 18.77
C ARG A 472 14.27 -23.64 17.47
N LEU A 473 14.58 -22.56 16.76
CA LEU A 473 15.50 -22.62 15.61
C LEU A 473 16.94 -22.62 16.08
N HIS A 474 17.85 -23.21 15.33
CA HIS A 474 19.27 -23.28 15.69
C HIS A 474 20.15 -22.89 14.51
N TRP A 475 21.38 -22.45 14.82
CA TRP A 475 22.28 -21.90 13.81
C TRP A 475 23.71 -22.39 13.96
N GLU A 476 24.32 -22.71 12.83
CA GLU A 476 25.74 -23.02 12.68
C GLU A 476 26.43 -21.86 11.97
N LEU A 477 26.74 -20.79 12.71
CA LEU A 477 27.32 -19.57 12.15
C LEU A 477 28.86 -19.61 12.29
N ASP A 478 29.55 -19.59 11.16
CA ASP A 478 31.01 -19.47 11.12
C ASP A 478 31.49 -18.05 11.47
N SER A 479 32.81 -17.87 11.64
CA SER A 479 33.40 -16.58 12.01
C SER A 479 33.17 -15.49 10.96
N GLU A 480 33.16 -15.85 9.67
CA GLU A 480 32.87 -14.91 8.58
C GLU A 480 31.43 -14.40 8.66
N THR A 481 30.47 -15.30 8.88
CA THR A 481 29.05 -14.97 9.02
C THR A 481 28.80 -14.09 10.23
N LYS A 482 29.41 -14.40 11.37
CA LYS A 482 29.33 -13.57 12.59
C LYS A 482 29.88 -12.16 12.35
N THR A 483 31.03 -12.06 11.70
CA THR A 483 31.64 -10.76 11.34
C THR A 483 30.73 -9.95 10.41
N ALA A 484 30.09 -10.62 9.44
CA ALA A 484 29.14 -9.98 8.54
C ALA A 484 27.87 -9.50 9.26
N ILE A 485 27.36 -10.27 10.23
CA ILE A 485 26.24 -9.89 11.08
C ILE A 485 26.60 -8.64 11.90
N ASP A 486 27.76 -8.62 12.56
CA ASP A 486 28.20 -7.46 13.36
C ASP A 486 28.39 -6.21 12.49
N HIS A 487 28.93 -6.38 11.28
CA HIS A 487 29.07 -5.28 10.33
C HIS A 487 27.72 -4.74 9.86
N ALA A 488 26.78 -5.62 9.50
CA ALA A 488 25.43 -5.23 9.10
C ALA A 488 24.69 -4.52 10.24
N TYR A 489 24.83 -5.01 11.47
CA TYR A 489 24.27 -4.39 12.66
C TYR A 489 24.82 -2.98 12.89
N ARG A 490 26.14 -2.77 12.81
CA ARG A 490 26.72 -1.42 13.00
C ARG A 490 26.16 -0.42 12.00
N ILE A 491 25.99 -0.81 10.74
CA ILE A 491 25.40 0.04 9.70
C ILE A 491 23.92 0.31 10.01
N ALA A 492 23.13 -0.74 10.25
CA ALA A 492 21.70 -0.61 10.53
C ALA A 492 21.44 0.23 11.79
N LYS A 493 22.23 0.01 12.84
CA LYS A 493 22.18 0.77 14.09
C LYS A 493 22.58 2.22 13.87
N SER A 494 23.64 2.50 13.10
CA SER A 494 24.03 3.87 12.75
C SER A 494 22.94 4.62 11.97
N VAL A 495 22.18 3.94 11.10
CA VAL A 495 21.04 4.55 10.41
C VAL A 495 19.92 4.89 11.40
N GLY A 496 19.61 3.97 12.32
CA GLY A 496 18.63 4.21 13.39
C GLY A 496 19.03 5.33 14.35
N ASP A 497 20.30 5.36 14.78
CA ASP A 497 20.84 6.37 15.70
C ASP A 497 20.90 7.78 15.09
N ASN A 498 20.89 7.88 13.76
CA ASN A 498 20.85 9.14 13.03
C ASN A 498 19.42 9.61 12.71
N LEU A 499 18.39 8.89 13.19
CA LEU A 499 16.99 9.32 13.06
C LEU A 499 16.64 10.28 14.20
N GLU A 500 16.28 11.50 13.85
CA GLU A 500 15.60 12.42 14.76
C GLU A 500 14.10 12.45 14.43
N ASN A 501 13.26 12.25 15.45
CA ASN A 501 11.82 12.36 15.30
C ASN A 501 11.18 13.05 16.50
N THR A 502 10.06 13.71 16.25
CA THR A 502 9.20 14.31 17.27
C THR A 502 7.77 14.14 16.83
N ILE A 503 6.90 13.77 17.77
CA ILE A 503 5.47 13.64 17.50
C ILE A 503 4.73 14.69 18.29
N LEU A 504 4.02 15.56 17.58
CA LEU A 504 3.12 16.54 18.15
C LEU A 504 1.68 16.03 18.04
N VAL A 505 1.01 15.93 19.19
CA VAL A 505 -0.43 15.66 19.25
C VAL A 505 -1.14 17.00 19.39
N TRP A 506 -1.85 17.40 18.33
CA TRP A 506 -2.60 18.65 18.29
C TRP A 506 -4.06 18.40 18.70
N GLU A 507 -4.49 18.99 19.82
CA GLU A 507 -5.81 18.75 20.41
C GLU A 507 -6.78 19.95 20.30
N ASP A 508 -6.30 21.14 19.93
CA ASP A 508 -7.11 22.37 19.91
C ASP A 508 -8.26 22.30 18.88
N TYR A 509 -8.01 21.69 17.73
CA TYR A 509 -8.99 21.50 16.67
C TYR A 509 -8.58 20.40 15.69
N GLY A 510 -9.49 20.02 14.79
CA GLY A 510 -9.19 19.06 13.73
C GLY A 510 -10.00 19.29 12.47
N LYS A 511 -10.21 18.22 11.71
CA LYS A 511 -10.87 18.25 10.38
C LYS A 511 -12.22 18.97 10.36
N ASP A 512 -12.97 18.93 11.46
CA ASP A 512 -14.31 19.51 11.52
C ASP A 512 -14.28 21.04 11.53
N PHE A 513 -13.29 21.65 12.20
CA PHE A 513 -13.04 23.09 12.11
C PHE A 513 -12.58 23.48 10.71
N ILE A 514 -11.57 22.78 10.17
CA ILE A 514 -10.98 23.10 8.85
C ILE A 514 -12.04 23.02 7.74
N LYS A 515 -12.91 22.01 7.79
CA LYS A 515 -14.02 21.87 6.83
C LYS A 515 -15.07 22.97 6.96
N LYS A 516 -15.36 23.48 8.17
CA LYS A 516 -16.25 24.64 8.36
C LYS A 516 -15.70 25.89 7.68
N SER A 517 -14.37 26.03 7.63
CA SER A 517 -13.68 27.07 6.88
C SER A 517 -13.65 26.85 5.36
N ARG A 518 -14.25 25.76 4.86
CA ARG A 518 -14.32 25.36 3.44
C ARG A 518 -12.97 25.04 2.80
N VAL A 519 -12.01 24.58 3.61
CA VAL A 519 -10.67 24.17 3.15
C VAL A 519 -10.54 22.64 3.25
N SER A 520 -9.74 22.05 2.36
CA SER A 520 -9.33 20.64 2.50
C SER A 520 -8.42 20.49 3.73
N PRO A 521 -8.72 19.58 4.69
CA PRO A 521 -7.84 19.33 5.82
C PRO A 521 -6.41 18.95 5.43
N ASP A 522 -6.27 18.22 4.32
CA ASP A 522 -4.97 17.81 3.79
C ASP A 522 -4.18 19.01 3.23
N ALA A 523 -4.81 19.83 2.37
CA ALA A 523 -4.19 21.05 1.85
C ALA A 523 -3.84 22.06 2.97
N TYR A 524 -4.68 22.14 4.01
CA TYR A 524 -4.41 22.93 5.20
C TYR A 524 -3.11 22.50 5.89
N CYS A 525 -2.93 21.19 6.12
CA CYS A 525 -1.70 20.65 6.68
C CYS A 525 -0.50 20.90 5.77
N GLN A 526 -0.65 20.74 4.44
CA GLN A 526 0.43 21.05 3.49
C GLN A 526 0.87 22.51 3.54
N MET A 527 -0.07 23.47 3.64
CA MET A 527 0.27 24.89 3.78
C MET A 527 0.92 25.20 5.14
N ALA A 528 0.51 24.51 6.21
CA ALA A 528 1.18 24.60 7.51
C ALA A 528 2.64 24.10 7.43
N ILE A 529 2.89 23.01 6.69
CA ILE A 529 4.26 22.52 6.42
C ILE A 529 5.05 23.58 5.64
N GLN A 530 4.51 24.15 4.57
CA GLN A 530 5.19 25.19 3.78
C GLN A 530 5.55 26.42 4.64
N LEU A 531 4.60 26.90 5.44
CA LEU A 531 4.80 28.07 6.31
C LEU A 531 5.85 27.78 7.40
N THR A 532 5.76 26.62 8.04
CA THR A 532 6.68 26.24 9.12
C THR A 532 8.09 26.06 8.59
N TYR A 533 8.24 25.37 7.46
CA TYR A 533 9.55 25.18 6.83
C TYR A 533 10.19 26.52 6.44
N PHE A 534 9.42 27.44 5.83
CA PHE A 534 9.95 28.75 5.46
C PHE A 534 10.34 29.60 6.69
N LYS A 535 9.58 29.53 7.79
CA LYS A 535 9.92 30.21 9.05
C LYS A 535 11.25 29.71 9.64
N ASP A 536 11.48 28.42 9.55
CA ASP A 536 12.67 27.77 10.11
C ASP A 536 13.91 27.94 9.21
N GLN A 537 13.74 27.75 7.90
CA GLN A 537 14.84 27.65 6.94
C GLN A 537 15.07 28.95 6.13
N GLY A 538 14.11 29.88 6.14
CA GLY A 538 14.19 31.15 5.38
C GLY A 538 14.11 30.99 3.86
N LYS A 539 13.75 29.81 3.35
CA LYS A 539 13.65 29.50 1.91
C LYS A 539 12.55 28.49 1.62
N PHE A 540 12.16 28.41 0.35
CA PHE A 540 11.29 27.35 -0.18
C PHE A 540 12.12 26.18 -0.70
N ASP A 541 11.57 24.97 -0.63
CA ASP A 541 12.23 23.76 -1.13
C ASP A 541 11.23 22.78 -1.73
N LEU A 542 11.73 21.80 -2.48
CA LEU A 542 10.88 20.80 -3.13
C LEU A 542 10.13 19.96 -2.08
N THR A 543 8.81 19.96 -2.17
CA THR A 543 7.94 19.15 -1.28
C THR A 543 7.33 17.99 -2.06
N TYR A 544 7.48 16.78 -1.52
CA TYR A 544 6.88 15.55 -2.04
C TYR A 544 5.67 15.15 -1.20
N GLU A 545 4.53 15.00 -1.85
CA GLU A 545 3.33 14.42 -1.23
C GLU A 545 2.82 13.25 -2.10
N PRO A 546 2.68 12.03 -1.55
CA PRO A 546 2.25 10.87 -2.33
C PRO A 546 0.74 10.87 -2.57
N ALA A 547 0.32 10.88 -3.84
CA ALA A 547 -1.07 10.66 -4.24
C ALA A 547 -1.29 9.23 -4.76
N VAL A 548 -2.27 8.52 -4.22
CA VAL A 548 -2.55 7.13 -4.63
C VAL A 548 -3.22 7.05 -6.01
N LEU A 549 -2.67 6.22 -6.89
CA LEU A 549 -3.19 5.98 -8.25
C LEU A 549 -4.00 4.70 -8.38
N ARG A 550 -4.53 4.17 -7.26
CA ARG A 550 -5.30 2.91 -7.23
C ARG A 550 -6.61 2.97 -8.02
N LEU A 551 -7.06 4.13 -8.50
CA LEU A 551 -8.15 4.22 -9.48
C LEU A 551 -7.77 3.62 -10.85
N TYR A 552 -6.47 3.38 -11.09
CA TYR A 552 -5.95 2.71 -12.27
C TYR A 552 -5.47 1.29 -11.94
N LYS A 553 -5.56 0.40 -12.93
CA LYS A 553 -5.02 -0.95 -12.84
C LYS A 553 -3.53 -0.89 -12.55
N ASP A 554 -3.12 -1.66 -11.56
CA ASP A 554 -1.75 -1.74 -11.04
C ASP A 554 -1.14 -0.38 -10.65
N GLY A 555 -1.98 0.63 -10.40
CA GLY A 555 -1.54 1.95 -9.98
C GLY A 555 -0.81 1.92 -8.63
N ARG A 556 0.29 2.68 -8.56
CA ARG A 556 1.08 2.94 -7.35
C ARG A 556 0.78 4.35 -6.84
N THR A 557 1.73 5.26 -6.93
CA THR A 557 1.62 6.66 -6.51
C THR A 557 2.00 7.62 -7.63
N GLU A 558 1.54 8.86 -7.51
CA GLU A 558 2.05 10.05 -8.20
C GLU A 558 2.55 11.05 -7.15
N THR A 559 3.40 11.98 -7.58
CA THR A 559 3.87 13.07 -6.73
C THR A 559 2.99 14.30 -6.86
N VAL A 560 2.33 14.69 -5.76
CA VAL A 560 1.82 16.05 -5.59
C VAL A 560 2.97 16.92 -5.11
N ARG A 561 3.12 18.09 -5.74
CA ARG A 561 4.18 19.04 -5.43
C ARG A 561 3.57 20.26 -4.76
N SER A 562 3.52 20.24 -3.44
CA SER A 562 2.74 21.18 -2.64
C SER A 562 3.39 22.56 -2.55
N CYS A 563 4.72 22.64 -2.74
CA CYS A 563 5.46 23.89 -2.97
C CYS A 563 5.22 24.41 -4.40
N SER A 564 4.17 25.22 -4.55
CA SER A 564 3.80 25.95 -5.76
C SER A 564 3.99 27.46 -5.59
N THR A 565 4.01 28.23 -6.69
CA THR A 565 4.04 29.70 -6.63
C THR A 565 2.96 30.27 -5.71
N LYS A 566 1.73 29.75 -5.80
CA LYS A 566 0.62 30.17 -4.93
C LYS A 566 0.89 29.89 -3.46
N SER A 567 1.41 28.71 -3.13
CA SER A 567 1.78 28.39 -1.74
C SER A 567 2.90 29.30 -1.23
N CYS A 568 3.87 29.66 -2.08
CA CYS A 568 4.94 30.57 -1.72
C CYS A 568 4.42 31.99 -1.48
N ASP A 569 3.47 32.44 -2.31
CA ASP A 569 2.85 33.75 -2.16
C ASP A 569 2.00 33.82 -0.88
N PHE A 570 1.25 32.76 -0.57
CA PHE A 570 0.55 32.60 0.71
C PHE A 570 1.53 32.69 1.89
N VAL A 571 2.63 31.94 1.86
CA VAL A 571 3.63 31.95 2.94
C VAL A 571 4.27 33.33 3.10
N ARG A 572 4.61 34.02 1.99
CA ARG A 572 5.16 35.38 2.05
C ARG A 572 4.16 36.36 2.66
N ALA A 573 2.89 36.28 2.29
CA ALA A 573 1.84 37.11 2.87
C ALA A 573 1.71 36.90 4.39
N MET A 574 1.76 35.64 4.84
CA MET A 574 1.73 35.29 6.27
C MET A 574 2.97 35.75 7.06
N MET A 575 4.07 36.09 6.37
CA MET A 575 5.33 36.53 7.00
C MET A 575 5.51 38.05 7.02
N ASP A 576 4.73 38.79 6.25
CA ASP A 576 4.81 40.25 6.23
C ASP A 576 4.15 40.84 7.49
N GLN A 577 4.95 41.38 8.41
CA GLN A 577 4.46 41.98 9.65
C GLN A 577 3.95 43.42 9.48
N LYS A 578 4.02 44.00 8.26
CA LYS A 578 3.54 45.37 7.99
C LYS A 578 2.06 45.46 7.60
N SER A 579 1.35 44.33 7.53
CA SER A 579 -0.10 44.28 7.37
C SER A 579 -0.85 44.46 8.70
N ASP A 580 -0.51 45.51 9.46
CA ASP A 580 -1.44 46.13 10.44
C ASP A 580 -2.49 46.99 9.70
N VAL A 581 -3.01 46.46 8.60
CA VAL A 581 -4.07 47.08 7.81
C VAL A 581 -5.36 46.39 8.23
N SER A 582 -6.37 47.17 8.62
CA SER A 582 -7.71 46.67 8.97
C SER A 582 -8.11 45.48 8.08
N PHE A 583 -8.18 44.31 8.70
CA PHE A 583 -8.32 43.01 8.05
C PHE A 583 -9.57 42.95 7.16
N ASP A 584 -9.39 43.03 5.85
CA ASP A 584 -10.47 42.78 4.89
C ASP A 584 -10.49 41.27 4.58
N ASP A 585 -11.32 40.55 5.34
CA ASP A 585 -11.46 39.08 5.42
C ASP A 585 -11.52 38.34 4.07
N GLU A 586 -11.80 39.03 2.96
CA GLU A 586 -12.08 38.42 1.67
C GLU A 586 -10.82 38.13 0.82
N ALA A 587 -9.77 38.96 0.93
CA ALA A 587 -8.55 38.82 0.14
C ALA A 587 -7.67 37.65 0.62
N GLU A 588 -7.42 37.53 1.92
CA GLU A 588 -6.70 36.38 2.49
C GLU A 588 -7.50 35.08 2.38
N ARG A 589 -8.82 35.15 2.58
CA ARG A 589 -9.69 34.01 2.32
C ARG A 589 -9.60 33.57 0.86
N SER A 590 -9.46 34.49 -0.09
CA SER A 590 -9.22 34.13 -1.49
C SER A 590 -7.85 33.47 -1.72
N LEU A 591 -6.81 33.85 -0.98
CA LEU A 591 -5.48 33.21 -1.03
C LEU A 591 -5.46 31.83 -0.39
N ILE A 592 -6.31 31.60 0.62
CA ILE A 592 -6.48 30.30 1.28
C ILE A 592 -7.39 29.37 0.45
N LEU A 593 -8.38 29.93 -0.26
CA LEU A 593 -9.37 29.17 -1.02
C LEU A 593 -8.97 28.87 -2.48
N ASN A 594 -8.08 29.67 -3.10
CA ASN A 594 -7.65 29.55 -4.50
C ASN A 594 -6.21 29.07 -4.65
#